data_AF-A0AAD2IX77-F1
#
_entry.id   AF-A0AAD2IX77-F1
#
_cell.length_a   1.000
_cell.length_b   1.000
_cell.length_c   1.000
_cell.angle_alpha   90.00
_cell.angle_beta   90.00
_cell.angle_gamma   90.00
#
_symmetry.space_group_name_H-M   'P 1'
#
loop_
_entity.id
_entity.type
_entity.pdbx_description
1 polymer ?
#
loop_
_entity_poly.entity_id
_entity_poly.type
_entity_poly.pdbx_seq_one_letter_code
_entity_poly.pdbx_strand_id
1 'polypeptide(L)'
;MHRGIEAIEKFMESVGLAWRPGSTERAELKVSYRIGNTRPLGIDRTLVEFHCDPKRAKVWVPEFSRTSFHQWFEVPYQEFEFTPGGSMLKIKAPARGNAPPYSVGIKPLG
;
A
#
# COMPACT_ATOMS: atom_id res chain seq x y z
N MET A 1 -1.79 1.27 -16.83
CA MET A 1 -1.14 1.37 -15.50
C MET A 1 -1.84 2.47 -14.74
N HIS A 2 -2.47 2.14 -13.62
CA HIS A 2 -3.22 3.06 -12.77
C HIS A 2 -2.30 3.72 -11.73
N ARG A 3 -2.66 4.92 -11.28
CA ARG A 3 -1.86 5.70 -10.31
C ARG A 3 -2.74 6.35 -9.23
N GLY A 4 -2.15 6.67 -8.08
CA GLY A 4 -2.83 7.39 -7.01
C GLY A 4 -4.05 6.64 -6.47
N ILE A 5 -5.17 7.33 -6.30
CA ILE A 5 -6.43 6.74 -5.80
C ILE A 5 -6.92 5.62 -6.73
N GLU A 6 -6.86 5.83 -8.05
CA GLU A 6 -7.28 4.83 -9.04
C GLU A 6 -6.48 3.52 -8.91
N ALA A 7 -5.19 3.60 -8.56
CA ALA A 7 -4.39 2.40 -8.30
C ALA A 7 -4.89 1.62 -7.08
N ILE A 8 -5.32 2.32 -6.02
CA ILE A 8 -5.88 1.72 -4.82
C ILE A 8 -7.22 1.06 -5.16
N GLU A 9 -8.12 1.77 -5.85
CA GLU A 9 -9.43 1.27 -6.28
C GLU A 9 -9.29 -0.01 -7.12
N LYS A 10 -8.43 0.02 -8.14
CA LYS A 10 -8.23 -1.12 -9.05
C LYS A 10 -7.55 -2.30 -8.37
N PHE A 11 -6.67 -2.05 -7.41
CA PHE A 11 -6.11 -3.12 -6.60
C PHE A 11 -7.16 -3.73 -5.67
N MET A 12 -7.97 -2.92 -5.00
CA MET A 12 -9.08 -3.39 -4.15
C MET A 12 -10.03 -4.29 -4.94
N GLU A 13 -10.43 -3.87 -6.14
CA GLU A 13 -11.25 -4.65 -7.06
C GLU A 13 -10.61 -6.02 -7.36
N SER A 14 -9.30 -6.04 -7.61
CA SER A 14 -8.56 -7.29 -7.90
C SER A 14 -8.49 -8.28 -6.73
N VAL A 15 -8.71 -7.82 -5.49
CA VAL A 15 -8.75 -8.67 -4.28
C VAL A 15 -10.18 -8.87 -3.76
N GLY A 16 -11.20 -8.54 -4.56
CA GLY A 16 -12.61 -8.75 -4.22
C GLY A 16 -13.19 -7.71 -3.25
N LEU A 17 -12.51 -6.59 -3.04
CA LEU A 17 -13.03 -5.46 -2.28
C LEU A 17 -13.67 -4.42 -3.20
N ALA A 18 -14.63 -3.67 -2.68
CA ALA A 18 -15.26 -2.58 -3.40
C ALA A 18 -14.95 -1.25 -2.71
N TRP A 19 -14.48 -0.25 -3.46
CA TRP A 19 -14.30 1.09 -2.94
C TRP A 19 -15.64 1.71 -2.57
N ARG A 20 -15.80 2.12 -1.30
CA ARG A 20 -16.99 2.82 -0.82
C ARG A 20 -16.55 4.13 -0.14
N PRO A 21 -16.85 5.30 -0.71
CA PRO A 21 -16.43 6.57 -0.13
C PRO A 21 -16.82 6.70 1.35
N GLY A 22 -15.85 7.06 2.19
CA GLY A 22 -16.02 7.20 3.64
C GLY A 22 -15.94 5.90 4.45
N SER A 23 -15.72 4.73 3.81
CA SER A 23 -15.57 3.45 4.51
C SER A 23 -14.10 3.10 4.78
N THR A 24 -13.91 2.02 5.53
CA THR A 24 -12.65 1.30 5.62
C THR A 24 -12.87 -0.16 5.27
N GLU A 25 -12.28 -0.59 4.16
CA GLU A 25 -12.30 -1.98 3.70
C GLU A 25 -11.02 -2.69 4.14
N ARG A 26 -11.07 -4.02 4.29
CA ARG A 26 -9.95 -4.80 4.84
C ARG A 26 -9.79 -6.13 4.13
N ALA A 27 -8.55 -6.56 3.93
CA ALA A 27 -8.23 -7.89 3.42
C ALA A 27 -6.93 -8.42 4.04
N GLU A 28 -6.82 -9.75 4.18
CA GLU A 28 -5.55 -10.39 4.48
C GLU A 28 -4.70 -10.46 3.20
N LEU A 29 -3.50 -9.90 3.26
CA LEU A 29 -2.61 -9.73 2.11
C LEU A 29 -1.16 -10.03 2.52
N LYS A 30 -0.32 -10.29 1.51
CA LYS A 30 1.12 -10.34 1.66
C LYS A 30 1.70 -8.96 1.44
N VAL A 31 2.62 -8.54 2.30
CA VAL A 31 3.26 -7.22 2.18
C VAL A 31 4.78 -7.31 2.25
N SER A 32 5.44 -6.35 1.62
CA SER A 32 6.88 -6.17 1.74
C SER A 32 7.23 -4.69 1.89
N TYR A 33 8.15 -4.35 2.78
CA TYR A 33 8.66 -3.01 2.99
C TYR A 33 10.17 -2.96 2.75
N ARG A 34 10.66 -1.96 2.02
CA ARG A 34 12.09 -1.75 1.77
C ARG A 34 12.45 -0.29 1.93
N ILE A 35 13.51 0.01 2.66
CA ILE A 35 14.06 1.36 2.84
C ILE A 35 15.44 1.46 2.19
N GLY A 36 15.65 2.45 1.33
CA GLY A 36 16.85 2.57 0.51
C GLY A 36 17.21 1.27 -0.20
N ASN A 37 18.47 0.85 -0.03
CA ASN A 37 19.00 -0.39 -0.61
C ASN A 37 18.97 -1.60 0.34
N THR A 38 18.35 -1.51 1.52
CA THR A 38 18.34 -2.62 2.50
C THR A 38 17.59 -3.85 1.98
N ARG A 39 17.76 -4.99 2.68
CA ARG A 39 16.94 -6.17 2.46
C ARG A 39 15.46 -5.83 2.74
N PRO A 40 14.51 -6.25 1.89
CA PRO A 40 13.10 -6.05 2.17
C PRO A 40 12.65 -6.89 3.37
N LEU A 41 11.86 -6.28 4.23
CA LEU A 41 11.07 -6.98 5.24
C LEU A 41 9.80 -7.50 4.59
N GLY A 42 9.60 -8.82 4.60
CA GLY A 42 8.37 -9.46 4.11
C GLY A 42 7.48 -9.89 5.27
N ILE A 43 6.18 -9.77 5.09
CA ILE A 43 5.16 -10.36 5.95
C ILE A 43 4.22 -11.14 5.04
N ASP A 44 4.19 -12.47 5.21
CA ASP A 44 3.48 -13.36 4.29
C ASP A 44 1.96 -13.27 4.41
N ARG A 45 1.45 -12.80 5.55
CA ARG A 45 0.02 -12.58 5.81
C ARG A 45 -0.15 -11.52 6.89
N THR A 46 -0.82 -10.42 6.55
CA THR A 46 -1.25 -9.38 7.49
C THR A 46 -2.61 -8.85 7.05
N LEU A 47 -3.40 -8.36 8.00
CA LEU A 47 -4.55 -7.53 7.68
C LEU A 47 -4.05 -6.19 7.12
N VAL A 48 -4.59 -5.76 5.99
CA VAL A 48 -4.34 -4.43 5.39
C VAL A 48 -5.67 -3.69 5.34
N GLU A 49 -5.67 -2.43 5.75
CA GLU A 49 -6.84 -1.57 5.68
C GLU A 49 -6.73 -0.53 4.58
N PHE A 50 -7.82 -0.35 3.83
CA PHE A 50 -7.99 0.67 2.80
C PHE A 50 -9.02 1.68 3.29
N HIS A 51 -8.57 2.90 3.59
CA HIS A 51 -9.40 4.00 4.05
C HIS A 51 -9.86 4.77 2.81
N CYS A 52 -11.14 4.62 2.46
CA CYS A 52 -11.72 5.07 1.20
C CYS A 52 -12.11 6.56 1.23
N ASP A 53 -11.15 7.44 1.50
CA ASP A 53 -11.33 8.90 1.42
C ASP A 53 -10.98 9.41 0.00
N PRO A 54 -11.94 9.97 -0.75
CA PRO A 54 -11.67 10.49 -2.11
C PRO A 54 -10.67 11.65 -2.17
N LYS A 55 -10.40 12.34 -1.06
CA LYS A 55 -9.44 13.44 -0.97
C LYS A 55 -8.09 12.96 -0.45
N ARG A 56 -8.09 11.97 0.44
CA ARG A 56 -6.90 11.51 1.18
C ARG A 56 -6.91 9.99 1.39
N ALA A 57 -6.97 9.25 0.28
CA ALA A 57 -6.98 7.79 0.31
C ALA A 57 -5.75 7.27 1.06
N LYS A 58 -5.95 6.34 2.00
CA LYS A 58 -4.89 5.81 2.85
C LYS A 58 -4.90 4.28 2.88
N VAL A 59 -3.70 3.69 2.84
CA VAL A 59 -3.47 2.27 3.08
C VAL A 59 -2.73 2.12 4.40
N TRP A 60 -3.28 1.32 5.32
CA TRP A 60 -2.67 1.05 6.62
C TRP A 60 -2.32 -0.43 6.75
N VAL A 61 -1.10 -0.68 7.21
CA VAL A 61 -0.54 -2.01 7.43
C VAL A 61 -0.11 -2.06 8.91
N PRO A 62 -0.99 -2.47 9.84
CA PRO A 62 -0.74 -2.41 11.28
C PRO A 62 0.52 -3.17 11.71
N GLU A 63 0.85 -4.27 11.05
CA GLU A 63 1.99 -5.12 11.42
C GLU A 63 3.36 -4.47 11.14
N PHE A 64 3.39 -3.43 10.31
CA PHE A 64 4.56 -2.56 10.18
C PHE A 64 4.88 -1.78 11.45
N SER A 65 3.96 -1.64 12.40
CA SER A 65 4.22 -0.98 13.70
C SER A 65 5.39 -1.59 14.48
N ARG A 66 5.67 -2.88 14.25
CA ARG A 66 6.72 -3.63 14.97
C ARG A 66 8.07 -3.65 14.25
N THR A 67 8.08 -3.29 12.97
CA THR A 67 9.16 -3.68 12.05
C THR A 67 9.54 -2.61 11.02
N SER A 68 8.73 -1.56 10.90
CA SER A 68 8.85 -0.50 9.90
C SER A 68 8.55 0.86 10.54
N PHE A 69 9.23 1.92 10.08
CA PHE A 69 8.97 3.28 10.52
C PHE A 69 7.62 3.85 10.03
N HIS A 70 6.98 3.19 9.05
CA HIS A 70 5.75 3.66 8.41
C HIS A 70 4.66 2.60 8.47
N GLN A 71 3.56 2.92 9.14
CA GLN A 71 2.40 2.04 9.25
C GLN A 71 1.33 2.38 8.22
N TRP A 72 1.26 3.63 7.79
CA TRP A 72 0.26 4.15 6.85
C TRP A 72 0.91 4.86 5.68
N PHE A 73 0.21 4.86 4.55
CA PHE A 73 0.61 5.47 3.30
C PHE A 73 -0.60 6.18 2.72
N GLU A 74 -0.43 7.39 2.21
CA GLU A 74 -1.55 8.26 1.87
C GLU A 74 -1.27 9.05 0.58
N VAL A 75 -2.29 9.18 -0.26
CA VAL A 75 -2.29 10.11 -1.39
C VAL A 75 -2.51 11.54 -0.85
N PRO A 76 -1.68 12.54 -1.19
CA PRO A 76 -0.66 12.54 -2.26
C PRO A 76 0.79 12.40 -1.76
N TYR A 77 1.03 12.00 -0.50
CA TYR A 77 2.38 11.96 0.06
C TYR A 77 3.25 10.85 -0.53
N GLN A 78 2.63 9.74 -0.94
CA GLN A 78 3.28 8.65 -1.65
C GLN A 78 2.66 8.43 -3.04
N GLU A 79 3.48 7.90 -3.94
CA GLU A 79 3.03 7.45 -5.25
C GLU A 79 2.49 6.02 -5.14
N PHE A 80 1.25 5.83 -5.58
CA PHE A 80 0.61 4.53 -5.68
C PHE A 80 0.57 4.11 -7.15
N GLU A 81 0.95 2.87 -7.44
CA GLU A 81 0.96 2.31 -8.78
C GLU A 81 0.38 0.90 -8.77
N PHE A 82 -0.54 0.63 -9.70
CA PHE A 82 -1.08 -0.69 -9.94
C PHE A 82 -1.20 -0.95 -11.44
N THR A 83 -0.72 -2.11 -11.90
CA THR A 83 -0.84 -2.52 -13.30
C THR A 83 -1.90 -3.62 -13.38
N PRO A 84 -2.95 -3.48 -14.21
CA PRO A 84 -3.91 -4.55 -14.48
C PRO A 84 -3.21 -5.83 -14.95
N GLY A 85 -3.58 -6.98 -14.38
CA GLY A 85 -2.87 -8.25 -14.58
C GLY A 85 -1.55 -8.37 -13.80
N GLY A 86 -1.09 -7.29 -13.18
CA GLY A 86 -0.02 -7.31 -12.18
C GLY A 86 -0.55 -7.79 -10.82
N SER A 87 0.30 -8.47 -10.06
CA SER A 87 -0.09 -9.09 -8.79
C SER A 87 0.12 -8.18 -7.57
N MET A 88 0.40 -6.88 -7.76
CA MET A 88 0.92 -6.05 -6.68
C MET A 88 0.58 -4.56 -6.80
N LEU A 89 0.00 -4.00 -5.74
CA LEU A 89 -0.01 -2.55 -5.49
C LEU A 89 1.37 -2.12 -4.99
N LYS A 90 1.99 -1.19 -5.70
CA LYS A 90 3.27 -0.59 -5.33
C LYS A 90 3.04 0.78 -4.72
N ILE A 91 3.70 1.05 -3.61
CA ILE A 91 3.73 2.36 -2.97
C ILE A 91 5.18 2.82 -2.94
N LYS A 92 5.47 4.02 -3.41
CA LYS A 92 6.82 4.59 -3.44
C LYS A 92 6.82 5.94 -2.74
N ALA A 93 7.83 6.17 -1.92
CA ALA A 93 8.14 7.48 -1.36
C ALA A 93 9.55 7.88 -1.79
N PRO A 94 9.72 9.03 -2.48
CA PRO A 94 11.04 9.55 -2.78
C PRO A 94 11.74 9.99 -1.49
N ALA A 95 13.07 10.14 -1.56
CA ALA A 95 13.84 10.71 -0.46
C ALA A 95 13.33 12.12 -0.14
N ARG A 96 13.21 12.45 1.15
CA ARG A 96 12.83 13.80 1.61
C ARG A 96 13.73 14.22 2.77
N GLY A 97 14.55 15.24 2.56
CA GLY A 97 15.55 15.67 3.55
C GLY A 97 16.49 14.51 3.90
N ASN A 98 16.59 14.20 5.19
CA ASN A 98 17.42 13.09 5.68
C ASN A 98 16.71 11.72 5.63
N ALA A 99 15.43 11.66 5.24
CA ALA A 99 14.70 10.40 5.13
C ALA A 99 15.04 9.70 3.81
N PRO A 100 15.57 8.46 3.84
CA PRO A 100 15.85 7.69 2.63
C PRO A 100 14.54 7.32 1.91
N PRO A 101 14.59 7.03 0.60
CA PRO A 101 13.42 6.58 -0.13
C PRO A 101 12.97 5.22 0.40
N TYR A 102 11.68 4.90 0.26
CA TYR A 102 11.18 3.57 0.59
C TYR A 102 10.13 3.10 -0.42
N SER A 103 9.93 1.80 -0.45
CA SER A 103 8.91 1.16 -1.27
C SER A 103 8.14 0.10 -0.50
N VAL A 104 6.85 0.00 -0.76
CA VAL A 104 5.97 -1.05 -0.26
C VAL A 104 5.37 -1.81 -1.42
N GLY A 105 5.33 -3.13 -1.29
CA GLY A 105 4.59 -4.01 -2.18
C GLY A 105 3.48 -4.69 -1.41
N ILE A 106 2.26 -4.66 -1.93
CA ILE A 106 1.09 -5.33 -1.35
C ILE A 106 0.52 -6.28 -2.40
N LYS A 107 0.37 -7.56 -2.07
CA LYS A 107 -0.03 -8.63 -2.98
C LYS A 107 -1.15 -9.49 -2.38
N PRO A 108 -2.00 -10.12 -3.21
CA PRO A 108 -2.87 -11.22 -2.77
C PRO A 108 -2.05 -12.37 -2.13
N LEU A 109 -2.72 -13.22 -1.34
CA LEU A 109 -2.09 -14.39 -0.72
C LEU A 109 -1.87 -15.57 -1.68
N GLY A 110 -2.49 -15.54 -2.86
CA GLY A 110 -2.44 -16.59 -3.90
C GLY A 110 -1.55 -16.24 -5.09
#